data_AF-A0A2Z6NS35-F1
#
_entry.id   AF-A0A2Z6NS35-F1
#
_cell.length_a   1.000
_cell.length_b   1.000
_cell.length_c   1.000
_cell.angle_alpha   90.00
_cell.angle_beta   90.00
_cell.angle_gamma   90.00
#
_symmetry.space_group_name_H-M   'P 1'
#
loop_
_entity.id
_entity.type
_entity.pdbx_description
1 polymer ?
#
loop_
_entity_poly.entity_id
_entity_poly.type
_entity_poly.pdbx_seq_one_letter_code
_entity_poly.pdbx_strand_id
1 'polypeptide(L)'
;MEGESKKKATFNDYGFMDLIFSWSIEDILDEEFYKNKVEKIGLSFQSISQYLGSYKYPILEETRASLSSSMEIIYQAPYGRVTGLKLAKPFKNKSDNEMDKPLKNKLYNLKIDRWENRFVLRGEPYKTLPGDVLVLADCNPESANDLQRFSRMWCFLSIVKTEDDNDGENINSVCFKVTASKDLDLEELRYKSLYIVFLTNVGSNRKIWTALHMTSGNPKLFKQILCNSDDLCWCCVMCPFHVRLESEV
;
A
#
# COMPACT_ATOMS: atom_id res chain seq x y z
N MET A 1 -9.77 -31.32 25.45
CA MET A 1 -10.12 -30.40 24.35
C MET A 1 -8.96 -29.43 24.21
N GLU A 2 -7.95 -29.80 23.43
CA GLU A 2 -6.83 -28.93 23.10
C GLU A 2 -7.25 -28.00 21.97
N GLY A 3 -7.20 -26.70 22.23
CA GLY A 3 -7.53 -25.68 21.25
C GLY A 3 -6.45 -25.62 20.17
N GLU A 4 -6.80 -25.97 18.94
CA GLU A 4 -5.98 -25.70 17.77
C GLU A 4 -5.71 -24.20 17.66
N SER A 5 -4.48 -23.80 17.97
CA SER A 5 -3.97 -22.48 17.62
C SER A 5 -3.92 -22.39 16.10
N LYS A 6 -4.91 -21.72 15.51
CA LYS A 6 -4.92 -21.33 14.09
C LYS A 6 -3.63 -20.56 13.81
N LYS A 7 -2.69 -21.20 13.09
CA LYS A 7 -1.50 -20.53 12.54
C LYS A 7 -1.97 -19.36 11.68
N LYS A 8 -1.74 -18.15 12.17
CA LYS A 8 -2.05 -16.90 11.46
C LYS A 8 -1.21 -16.89 10.18
N ALA A 9 -1.87 -17.02 9.03
CA ALA A 9 -1.19 -17.01 7.73
C ALA A 9 -0.32 -15.75 7.64
N THR A 10 0.98 -15.95 7.41
CA THR A 10 1.90 -14.87 7.03
C THR A 10 1.32 -14.21 5.78
N PHE A 11 0.92 -12.95 5.90
CA PHE A 11 0.38 -12.17 4.79
C PHE A 11 1.52 -11.89 3.82
N ASN A 12 1.74 -12.82 2.87
CA ASN A 12 2.63 -12.60 1.74
C ASN A 12 1.88 -11.72 0.75
N ASP A 13 2.34 -10.49 0.57
CA ASP A 13 1.76 -9.55 -0.39
C ASP A 13 2.44 -9.62 -1.75
N TYR A 14 3.22 -10.68 -2.00
CA TYR A 14 3.89 -10.94 -3.27
C TYR A 14 4.70 -9.73 -3.75
N GLY A 15 5.36 -9.01 -2.82
CA GLY A 15 6.23 -7.88 -3.12
C GLY A 15 5.50 -6.59 -3.49
N PHE A 16 4.18 -6.50 -3.27
CA PHE A 16 3.40 -5.30 -3.60
C PHE A 16 3.95 -4.03 -2.94
N MET A 17 4.20 -4.10 -1.64
CA MET A 17 4.73 -2.96 -0.89
C MET A 17 6.16 -2.63 -1.31
N ASP A 18 7.00 -3.63 -1.60
CA ASP A 18 8.35 -3.41 -2.11
C ASP A 18 8.34 -2.65 -3.44
N LEU A 19 7.37 -2.94 -4.31
CA LEU A 19 7.22 -2.28 -5.59
C LEU A 19 6.78 -0.82 -5.42
N ILE A 20 5.77 -0.55 -4.58
CA ILE A 20 5.35 0.81 -4.24
C ILE A 20 6.49 1.62 -3.61
N PHE A 21 7.23 1.00 -2.68
CA PHE A 21 8.33 1.65 -1.97
C PHE A 21 9.58 1.86 -2.82
N SER A 22 9.64 1.24 -3.99
CA SER A 22 10.72 1.47 -4.96
C SER A 22 10.50 2.71 -5.82
N TRP A 23 9.28 3.27 -5.85
CA TRP A 23 8.98 4.46 -6.62
C TRP A 23 9.59 5.71 -5.99
N SER A 24 10.20 6.54 -6.83
CA SER A 24 10.60 7.90 -6.50
C SER A 24 9.39 8.84 -6.47
N ILE A 25 9.57 10.08 -6.01
CA ILE A 25 8.50 11.09 -6.09
C ILE A 25 8.19 11.40 -7.55
N GLU A 26 9.22 11.44 -8.39
CA GLU A 26 9.11 11.66 -9.83
C GLU A 26 8.27 10.56 -10.49
N ASP A 27 8.52 9.29 -10.17
CA ASP A 27 7.73 8.15 -10.68
C ASP A 27 6.27 8.24 -10.24
N ILE A 28 6.01 8.69 -9.01
CA ILE A 28 4.64 8.83 -8.49
C ILE A 28 3.90 9.97 -9.18
N LEU A 29 4.57 11.09 -9.43
CA LEU A 29 3.96 12.27 -10.05
C LEU A 29 3.88 12.17 -11.59
N ASP A 30 4.60 11.23 -12.21
CA ASP A 30 4.54 11.00 -13.65
C ASP A 30 3.25 10.25 -14.04
N GLU A 31 2.29 10.99 -14.63
CA GLU A 31 1.05 10.42 -15.17
C GLU A 31 1.28 9.42 -16.32
N GLU A 32 2.45 9.45 -16.97
CA GLU A 32 2.78 8.56 -18.07
C GLU A 32 3.56 7.30 -17.65
N PHE A 33 3.88 7.17 -16.35
CA PHE A 33 4.77 6.12 -15.82
C PHE A 33 4.38 4.70 -16.25
N TYR A 34 3.08 4.39 -16.29
CA TYR A 34 2.56 3.11 -16.78
C TYR A 34 1.74 3.20 -18.07
N LYS A 35 1.71 4.36 -18.77
CA LYS A 35 0.88 4.59 -19.96
C LYS A 35 1.02 3.54 -21.04
N ASN A 36 2.25 3.08 -21.30
CA ASN A 36 2.54 2.07 -22.33
C ASN A 36 2.47 0.62 -21.81
N LYS A 37 2.16 0.42 -20.52
CA LYS A 37 2.07 -0.88 -19.86
C LYS A 37 0.63 -1.24 -19.48
N VAL A 38 -0.22 -0.24 -19.30
CA VAL A 38 -1.67 -0.41 -19.12
C VAL A 38 -2.30 -0.63 -20.49
N GLU A 39 -2.54 -1.90 -20.81
CA GLU A 39 -3.23 -2.30 -22.04
C GLU A 39 -4.75 -2.34 -21.82
N LYS A 40 -5.51 -2.21 -22.91
CA LYS A 40 -6.97 -2.41 -22.87
C LYS A 40 -7.28 -3.84 -22.45
N ILE A 41 -8.06 -3.99 -21.38
CA ILE A 41 -8.48 -5.30 -20.89
C ILE A 41 -9.38 -5.96 -21.95
N GLY A 42 -8.98 -7.16 -22.38
CA GLY A 42 -9.73 -7.96 -23.35
C GLY A 42 -11.08 -8.42 -22.83
N LEU A 43 -12.00 -8.72 -23.74
CA LEU A 43 -13.32 -9.30 -23.40
C LEU A 43 -13.25 -10.82 -23.15
N SER A 44 -12.18 -11.48 -23.61
CA SER A 44 -11.92 -12.91 -23.46
C SER A 44 -10.43 -13.17 -23.25
N PHE A 45 -10.09 -14.33 -22.68
CA PHE A 45 -8.72 -14.67 -22.31
C PHE A 45 -8.42 -16.13 -22.63
N GLN A 46 -7.27 -16.39 -23.23
CA GLN A 46 -6.83 -17.74 -23.61
C GLN A 46 -6.38 -18.56 -22.39
N SER A 47 -6.04 -17.90 -21.27
CA SER A 47 -5.64 -18.58 -20.04
C SER A 47 -5.86 -17.72 -18.80
N ILE A 48 -5.92 -18.37 -17.63
CA ILE A 48 -6.03 -17.70 -16.33
C ILE A 48 -4.84 -16.77 -16.11
N SER A 49 -3.65 -17.21 -16.52
CA SER A 49 -2.44 -16.40 -16.41
C SER A 49 -2.54 -15.12 -17.24
N GLN A 50 -3.16 -15.17 -18.42
CA GLN A 50 -3.41 -13.99 -19.25
C GLN A 50 -4.43 -13.05 -18.59
N TYR A 51 -5.53 -13.60 -18.07
CA TYR A 51 -6.54 -12.84 -17.32
C TYR A 51 -5.90 -12.13 -16.12
N LEU A 52 -5.27 -12.87 -15.19
CA LEU A 52 -4.67 -12.31 -13.99
C LEU A 52 -3.52 -11.34 -14.33
N GLY A 53 -2.75 -11.64 -15.37
CA GLY A 53 -1.68 -10.78 -15.87
C GLY A 53 -2.18 -9.41 -16.35
N SER A 54 -3.35 -9.36 -16.99
CA SER A 54 -3.92 -8.12 -17.55
C SER A 54 -4.24 -7.06 -16.49
N TYR A 55 -4.50 -7.46 -15.25
CA TYR A 55 -4.81 -6.54 -14.14
C TYR A 55 -3.59 -6.06 -13.36
N LYS A 56 -2.38 -6.57 -13.64
CA LYS A 56 -1.17 -6.18 -12.89
C LYS A 56 -0.87 -4.69 -13.00
N TYR A 57 -0.72 -4.17 -14.22
CA TYR A 57 -0.43 -2.75 -14.43
C TYR A 57 -1.59 -1.83 -14.09
N PRO A 58 -2.88 -2.17 -14.38
CA PRO A 58 -4.01 -1.39 -13.90
C PRO A 58 -3.99 -1.13 -12.39
N ILE A 59 -3.70 -2.15 -11.56
CA ILE A 59 -3.65 -1.98 -10.09
C ILE A 59 -2.47 -1.11 -9.67
N LEU A 60 -1.30 -1.29 -10.31
CA LEU A 60 -0.12 -0.46 -10.03
C LEU A 60 -0.38 1.00 -10.38
N GLU A 61 -1.00 1.26 -11.54
CA GLU A 61 -1.36 2.59 -11.99
C GLU A 61 -2.43 3.23 -11.10
N GLU A 62 -3.47 2.49 -10.71
CA GLU A 62 -4.47 2.96 -9.74
C GLU A 62 -3.81 3.36 -8.40
N THR A 63 -2.85 2.55 -7.94
CA THR A 63 -2.12 2.82 -6.69
C THR A 63 -1.22 4.06 -6.82
N ARG A 64 -0.50 4.19 -7.94
CA ARG A 64 0.34 5.35 -8.26
C ARG A 64 -0.50 6.62 -8.31
N ALA A 65 -1.62 6.61 -9.05
CA ALA A 65 -2.54 7.74 -9.16
C ALA A 65 -3.13 8.13 -7.79
N SER A 66 -3.48 7.16 -6.94
CA SER A 66 -3.92 7.44 -5.57
C SER A 66 -2.85 8.15 -4.76
N LEU A 67 -1.59 7.69 -4.81
CA LEU A 67 -0.47 8.34 -4.12
C LEU A 67 -0.20 9.75 -4.68
N SER A 68 -0.23 9.92 -6.00
CA SER A 68 -0.05 11.21 -6.67
C SER A 68 -1.09 12.22 -6.20
N SER A 69 -2.37 11.84 -6.22
CA SER A 69 -3.46 12.70 -5.76
C SER A 69 -3.29 13.08 -4.29
N SER A 70 -2.88 12.15 -3.43
CA SER A 70 -2.59 12.44 -2.02
C SER A 70 -1.40 13.39 -1.84
N MET A 71 -0.38 13.32 -2.69
CA MET A 71 0.77 14.21 -2.65
C MET A 71 0.44 15.65 -3.07
N GLU A 72 -0.48 15.83 -4.02
CA GLU A 72 -0.94 17.17 -4.45
C GLU A 72 -1.60 17.95 -3.30
N ILE A 73 -2.31 17.25 -2.41
CA ILE A 73 -3.02 17.83 -1.27
C ILE A 73 -2.37 17.49 0.07
N ILE A 74 -1.07 17.15 0.08
CA ILE A 74 -0.37 16.68 1.30
C ILE A 74 -0.45 17.66 2.47
N TYR A 75 -0.54 18.96 2.21
CA TYR A 75 -0.71 19.97 3.25
C TYR A 75 -2.02 19.84 4.04
N GLN A 76 -3.05 19.21 3.46
CA GLN A 76 -4.34 18.95 4.10
C GLN A 76 -4.39 17.61 4.84
N ALA A 77 -3.40 16.76 4.63
CA ALA A 77 -3.42 15.40 5.16
C ALA A 77 -3.27 15.39 6.69
N PRO A 78 -3.86 14.37 7.37
CA PRO A 78 -3.56 14.10 8.76
C PRO A 78 -2.06 13.90 8.97
N TYR A 79 -1.51 14.55 9.99
CA TYR A 79 -0.11 14.45 10.37
C TYR A 79 0.04 14.22 11.87
N GLY A 80 1.22 13.77 12.30
CA GLY A 80 1.52 13.59 13.71
C GLY A 80 3.01 13.84 13.97
N ARG A 81 3.34 14.40 15.13
CA ARG A 81 4.74 14.59 15.50
C ARG A 81 5.26 13.33 16.18
N VAL A 82 6.40 12.85 15.71
CA VAL A 82 7.02 11.64 16.25
C VAL A 82 7.65 11.97 17.60
N THR A 83 7.26 11.20 18.61
CA THR A 83 7.80 11.28 19.98
C THR A 83 8.68 10.09 20.34
N GLY A 84 8.65 9.02 19.52
CA GLY A 84 9.54 7.88 19.68
C GLY A 84 9.64 7.07 18.39
N LEU A 85 10.86 6.67 18.06
CA LEU A 85 11.16 5.77 16.96
C LEU A 85 12.23 4.79 17.43
N LYS A 86 11.92 3.50 17.45
CA LYS A 86 12.85 2.45 17.88
C LYS A 86 12.73 1.23 16.97
N LEU A 87 13.84 0.55 16.71
CA LEU A 87 13.80 -0.74 16.04
C LEU A 87 13.02 -1.73 16.91
N ALA A 88 12.00 -2.37 16.33
CA ALA A 88 11.27 -3.42 17.01
C ALA A 88 12.14 -4.67 17.09
N LYS A 89 12.06 -5.40 18.22
CA LYS A 89 12.70 -6.71 18.32
C LYS A 89 12.13 -7.60 17.21
N PRO A 90 12.98 -8.33 16.44
CA PRO A 90 12.48 -9.25 15.43
C PRO A 90 11.50 -10.23 16.07
N PHE A 91 10.44 -10.61 15.36
CA PHE A 91 9.62 -11.76 15.76
C PHE A 91 10.58 -12.94 15.85
N LYS A 92 10.80 -13.47 17.06
CA LYS A 92 11.65 -14.66 17.28
C LYS A 92 11.01 -15.86 16.61
N ASN A 93 11.23 -16.03 15.31
CA ASN A 93 11.06 -17.31 14.65
C ASN A 93 12.36 -18.07 14.92
N LYS A 94 12.28 -19.10 15.77
CA LYS A 94 13.43 -19.90 16.26
C LYS A 94 14.12 -20.76 15.17
N SER A 95 14.20 -20.30 13.92
CA SER A 95 14.67 -21.17 12.84
C SER A 95 15.26 -20.44 11.65
N ASP A 96 16.00 -19.35 11.84
CA ASP A 96 16.80 -18.78 10.75
C ASP A 96 18.11 -18.23 11.34
N ASN A 97 19.24 -18.71 10.82
CA ASN A 97 20.57 -18.28 11.22
C ASN A 97 20.74 -16.77 10.99
N GLU A 98 21.07 -16.04 12.05
CA GLU A 98 21.51 -14.65 12.02
C GLU A 98 22.88 -14.59 11.34
N MET A 99 22.94 -14.43 10.02
CA MET A 99 24.11 -13.76 9.42
C MET A 99 23.82 -13.09 8.08
N ASP A 100 22.93 -13.61 7.21
CA ASP A 100 22.84 -13.11 5.83
C ASP A 100 21.41 -13.10 5.25
N LYS A 101 20.41 -12.58 5.98
CA LYS A 101 19.14 -12.21 5.34
C LYS A 101 19.24 -10.76 4.87
N PRO A 102 18.95 -10.46 3.58
CA PRO A 102 19.01 -9.10 3.08
C PRO A 102 18.10 -8.23 3.95
N LEU A 103 18.63 -7.03 4.23
CA LEU A 103 18.17 -5.94 5.11
C LEU A 103 16.72 -5.46 4.88
N LYS A 104 15.93 -6.15 4.06
CA LYS A 104 14.51 -5.90 3.79
C LYS A 104 13.68 -6.45 4.94
N ASN A 105 12.77 -5.62 5.46
CA ASN A 105 11.77 -5.93 6.51
C ASN A 105 12.18 -5.61 7.97
N LYS A 106 13.01 -4.58 8.21
CA LYS A 106 13.11 -4.00 9.55
C LYS A 106 11.74 -3.46 9.98
N LEU A 107 11.32 -3.84 11.18
CA LEU A 107 10.11 -3.35 11.81
C LEU A 107 10.48 -2.31 12.85
N TYR A 108 9.75 -1.21 12.89
CA TYR A 108 9.98 -0.12 13.84
C TYR A 108 8.74 0.08 14.69
N ASN A 109 8.95 0.34 15.98
CA ASN A 109 7.93 0.88 16.86
C ASN A 109 7.96 2.40 16.73
N LEU A 110 6.89 2.97 16.18
CA LEU A 110 6.72 4.40 16.02
C LEU A 110 5.65 4.90 17.01
N LYS A 111 5.98 5.99 17.70
CA LYS A 111 5.10 6.67 18.65
C LYS A 111 4.92 8.11 18.21
N ILE A 112 3.67 8.57 18.14
CA ILE A 112 3.31 9.97 17.92
C ILE A 112 2.58 10.54 19.13
N ASP A 113 2.58 11.86 19.26
CA ASP A 113 1.79 12.55 20.28
C ASP A 113 0.29 12.40 20.04
N ARG A 114 -0.19 12.80 18.86
CA ARG A 114 -1.57 12.63 18.40
C ARG A 114 -1.65 12.86 16.90
N TRP A 115 -2.76 12.45 16.29
CA TRP A 115 -3.10 12.89 14.94
C TRP A 115 -3.66 14.31 14.97
N GLU A 116 -3.12 15.17 14.11
CA GLU A 116 -3.56 16.54 13.87
C GLU A 116 -3.99 16.68 12.41
N ASN A 117 -4.89 17.62 12.15
CA ASN A 117 -5.28 18.00 10.81
C ASN A 117 -5.47 19.52 10.77
N ARG A 118 -4.82 20.21 9.84
CA ARG A 118 -4.83 21.69 9.77
C ARG A 118 -6.22 22.26 9.51
N PHE A 119 -7.08 21.52 8.80
CA PHE A 119 -8.36 22.02 8.29
C PHE A 119 -9.58 21.40 8.98
N VAL A 120 -9.40 20.33 9.77
CA VAL A 120 -10.47 19.69 10.54
C VAL A 120 -10.38 20.15 12.00
N LEU A 121 -11.01 21.28 12.32
CA LEU A 121 -11.03 21.86 13.67
C LEU A 121 -12.00 21.16 14.64
N ARG A 122 -13.01 20.45 14.13
CA ARG A 122 -13.99 19.67 14.91
C ARG A 122 -14.26 18.36 14.19
N GLY A 123 -13.73 17.27 14.72
CA GLY A 123 -13.92 15.92 14.22
C GLY A 123 -13.15 14.93 15.08
N GLU A 124 -13.49 13.65 14.97
CA GLU A 124 -12.66 12.62 15.57
C GLU A 124 -11.29 12.62 14.87
N PRO A 125 -10.18 12.49 15.62
CA PRO A 125 -8.86 12.37 15.03
C PRO A 125 -8.82 11.21 14.04
N TYR A 126 -7.97 11.36 13.02
CA TYR A 126 -7.73 10.28 12.08
C TYR A 126 -7.36 8.99 12.81
N LYS A 127 -7.98 7.87 12.41
CA LYS A 127 -7.69 6.55 12.93
C LYS A 127 -6.87 5.77 11.92
N THR A 128 -5.69 5.36 12.36
CA THR A 128 -4.77 4.53 11.59
C THR A 128 -5.36 3.15 11.33
N LEU A 129 -5.23 2.66 10.10
CA LEU A 129 -5.68 1.38 9.60
C LEU A 129 -4.51 0.54 9.06
N PRO A 130 -4.60 -0.80 9.13
CA PRO A 130 -3.69 -1.66 8.41
C PRO A 130 -3.69 -1.33 6.91
N GLY A 131 -2.50 -1.20 6.32
CA GLY A 131 -2.34 -0.85 4.91
C GLY A 131 -2.26 0.65 4.61
N ASP A 132 -2.31 1.51 5.64
CA ASP A 132 -1.95 2.92 5.43
C ASP A 132 -0.49 3.05 4.99
N VAL A 133 -0.30 3.93 4.01
CA VAL A 133 1.00 4.42 3.57
C VAL A 133 1.16 5.84 4.10
N LEU A 134 2.26 6.07 4.80
CA LEU A 134 2.62 7.35 5.41
C LEU A 134 3.95 7.83 4.86
N VAL A 135 4.23 9.11 5.00
CA VAL A 135 5.57 9.70 4.83
C VAL A 135 6.13 10.03 6.20
N LEU A 136 7.34 9.58 6.50
CA LEU A 136 8.16 10.10 7.59
C LEU A 136 9.09 11.16 7.02
N ALA A 137 9.15 12.34 7.62
CA ALA A 137 10.00 13.44 7.17
C ALA A 137 10.54 14.28 8.34
N ASP A 138 11.64 15.00 8.12
CA ASP A 138 12.24 15.93 9.08
C ASP A 138 11.60 17.34 9.09
N CYS A 139 10.46 17.48 8.41
CA CYS A 139 9.54 18.61 8.47
C CYS A 139 8.12 18.13 8.16
N ASN A 140 7.11 18.95 8.46
CA ASN A 140 5.75 18.70 8.01
C ASN A 140 5.61 19.26 6.57
N PRO A 141 5.61 18.43 5.51
CA PRO A 141 5.58 18.90 4.13
C PRO A 141 4.29 19.67 3.81
N GLU A 142 4.42 20.72 3.01
CA GLU A 142 3.28 21.47 2.44
C GLU A 142 3.07 21.11 0.96
N SER A 143 4.08 20.55 0.32
CA SER A 143 4.02 20.07 -1.06
C SER A 143 4.95 18.87 -1.26
N ALA A 144 4.72 18.10 -2.33
CA ALA A 144 5.64 17.04 -2.76
C ALA A 144 7.08 17.56 -2.98
N ASN A 145 7.21 18.78 -3.49
CA ASN A 145 8.51 19.45 -3.71
C ASN A 145 9.32 19.60 -2.41
N ASP A 146 8.66 19.73 -1.25
CA ASP A 146 9.37 19.83 0.03
C ASP A 146 10.16 18.56 0.36
N LEU A 147 9.68 17.40 -0.12
CA LEU A 147 10.37 16.12 0.02
C LEU A 147 11.58 16.01 -0.92
N GLN A 148 11.57 16.73 -2.05
CA GLN A 148 12.66 16.72 -3.03
C GLN A 148 13.75 17.78 -2.75
N ARG A 149 13.56 18.65 -1.75
CA ARG A 149 14.57 19.67 -1.42
C ARG A 149 15.86 19.03 -0.92
N PHE A 150 16.99 19.57 -1.36
CA PHE A 150 18.31 19.13 -0.93
C PHE A 150 18.44 19.11 0.59
N SER A 151 19.12 18.10 1.12
CA SER A 151 19.35 17.89 2.57
C SER A 151 18.10 17.56 3.40
N ARG A 152 16.93 17.33 2.78
CA ARG A 152 15.74 16.83 3.49
C ARG A 152 15.75 15.31 3.57
N MET A 153 15.45 14.80 4.75
CA MET A 153 15.24 13.38 4.96
C MET A 153 13.74 13.08 4.92
N TRP A 154 13.38 12.10 4.08
CA TRP A 154 12.04 11.52 4.06
C TRP A 154 12.08 10.04 3.65
N CYS A 155 11.04 9.29 3.99
CA CYS A 155 10.80 7.93 3.46
C CYS A 155 9.33 7.53 3.61
N PHE A 156 8.87 6.57 2.80
CA PHE A 156 7.58 5.93 3.04
C PHE A 156 7.63 4.99 4.24
N LEU A 157 6.52 4.94 4.98
CA LEU A 157 6.21 3.96 6.02
C LEU A 157 4.92 3.21 5.66
N SER A 158 4.84 1.94 6.04
CA SER A 158 3.61 1.14 5.93
C SER A 158 3.17 0.67 7.31
N ILE A 159 1.90 0.87 7.62
CA ILE A 159 1.32 0.37 8.87
C ILE A 159 1.12 -1.14 8.77
N VAL A 160 1.85 -1.87 9.62
CA VAL A 160 1.72 -3.33 9.73
C VAL A 160 0.66 -3.69 10.77
N LYS A 161 0.73 -3.08 11.95
CA LYS A 161 -0.20 -3.30 13.07
C LYS A 161 -0.30 -2.03 13.91
N THR A 162 -1.51 -1.72 14.33
CA THR A 162 -1.77 -0.82 15.46
C THR A 162 -1.59 -1.62 16.76
N GLU A 163 -0.98 -1.02 17.77
CA GLU A 163 -0.97 -1.61 19.11
C GLU A 163 -2.22 -1.10 19.83
N ASP A 164 -3.14 -2.00 20.17
CA ASP A 164 -4.35 -1.65 20.94
C ASP A 164 -4.08 -1.58 22.46
N ASP A 165 -2.85 -1.89 22.89
CA ASP A 165 -2.50 -2.03 24.30
C ASP A 165 -1.76 -0.79 24.81
N ASN A 166 -2.54 0.06 25.48
CA ASN A 166 -2.07 1.21 26.24
C ASN A 166 -1.37 0.71 27.52
N ASP A 167 -0.10 0.33 27.41
CA ASP A 167 0.76 0.08 28.58
C ASP A 167 1.08 1.43 29.27
N GLY A 168 0.13 1.91 30.07
CA GLY A 168 0.32 2.68 31.30
C GLY A 168 1.02 4.04 31.30
N GLU A 169 1.75 4.46 30.27
CA GLU A 169 2.70 5.59 30.42
C GLU A 169 2.29 6.90 29.74
N ASN A 170 1.33 6.91 28.81
CA ASN A 170 0.71 8.16 28.33
C ASN A 170 -0.58 7.87 27.54
N ILE A 171 -1.73 8.15 28.14
CA ILE A 171 -3.07 7.80 27.62
C ILE A 171 -3.34 8.39 26.22
N ASN A 172 -2.63 9.46 25.84
CA ASN A 172 -2.90 10.20 24.60
C ASN A 172 -1.98 9.84 23.42
N SER A 173 -0.88 9.11 23.65
CA SER A 173 0.07 8.82 22.58
C SER A 173 -0.33 7.61 21.74
N VAL A 174 -0.19 7.71 20.42
CA VAL A 174 -0.53 6.62 19.49
C VAL A 174 0.74 5.85 19.14
N CYS A 175 0.72 4.53 19.30
CA CYS A 175 1.84 3.64 18.97
C CYS A 175 1.42 2.65 17.88
N PHE A 176 2.31 2.42 16.92
CA PHE A 176 2.09 1.41 15.89
C PHE A 176 3.41 0.88 15.35
N LYS A 177 3.30 -0.30 14.73
CA LYS A 177 4.40 -1.01 14.09
C LYS A 177 4.42 -0.72 12.59
N VAL A 178 5.56 -0.22 12.12
CA VAL A 178 5.77 0.15 10.71
C VAL A 178 6.95 -0.56 10.08
N THR A 179 6.87 -0.77 8.78
CA THR A 179 8.04 -0.97 7.91
C THR A 179 8.36 0.31 7.18
N ALA A 180 9.63 0.51 6.82
CA ALA A 180 10.09 1.67 6.06
C ALA A 180 10.56 1.26 4.66
N SER A 181 10.44 2.15 3.70
CA SER A 181 10.97 2.00 2.32
C SER A 181 12.49 1.93 2.26
N LYS A 182 13.16 2.50 3.26
CA LYS A 182 14.61 2.47 3.41
C LYS A 182 15.00 2.35 4.87
N ASP A 183 16.24 1.98 5.09
CA ASP A 183 16.79 1.88 6.44
C ASP A 183 16.82 3.25 7.12
N LEU A 184 16.38 3.25 8.37
CA LEU A 184 16.39 4.42 9.23
C LEU A 184 17.64 4.38 10.11
N ASP A 185 18.53 5.37 9.95
CA ASP A 185 19.61 5.63 10.91
C ASP A 185 19.03 6.26 12.17
N LEU A 186 18.78 5.43 13.17
CA LEU A 186 18.13 5.88 14.40
C LEU A 186 18.98 6.86 15.21
N GLU A 187 20.31 6.84 15.06
CA GLU A 187 21.18 7.76 15.79
C GLU A 187 21.17 9.15 15.14
N GLU A 188 21.19 9.25 13.80
CA GLU A 188 21.01 10.53 13.12
C GLU A 188 19.60 11.11 13.38
N LEU A 189 18.58 10.26 13.30
CA LEU A 189 17.17 10.65 13.44
C LEU A 189 16.80 11.12 14.84
N ARG A 190 17.51 10.67 15.88
CA ARG A 190 17.27 11.04 17.29
C ARG A 190 17.30 12.55 17.52
N TYR A 191 18.08 13.28 16.75
CA TYR A 191 18.30 14.72 16.90
C TYR A 191 17.41 15.57 15.96
N LYS A 192 16.58 14.94 15.12
CA LYS A 192 15.69 15.62 14.18
C LYS A 192 14.26 15.71 14.75
N SER A 193 13.59 16.81 14.46
CA SER A 193 12.13 16.88 14.64
C SER A 193 11.49 16.12 13.50
N LEU A 194 10.84 15.01 13.82
CA LEU A 194 10.24 14.12 12.83
C LEU A 194 8.72 14.21 12.83
N TYR A 195 8.16 14.13 11.64
CA TYR A 195 6.73 14.16 11.40
C TYR A 195 6.34 12.98 10.54
N ILE A 196 5.16 12.46 10.79
CA ILE A 196 4.48 11.58 9.83
C ILE A 196 3.30 12.27 9.19
N VAL A 197 3.04 11.95 7.94
CA VAL A 197 1.89 12.44 7.19
C VAL A 197 1.22 11.25 6.49
N PHE A 198 -0.09 11.15 6.61
CA PHE A 198 -0.87 10.14 5.90
C PHE A 198 -0.94 10.45 4.40
N LEU A 199 -0.77 9.43 3.56
CA LEU A 199 -1.02 9.56 2.12
C LEU A 199 -2.31 8.86 1.71
N THR A 200 -2.33 7.53 1.78
CA THR A 200 -3.46 6.73 1.30
C THR A 200 -3.48 5.37 2.00
N ASN A 201 -4.60 4.65 1.90
CA ASN A 201 -4.69 3.26 2.33
C ASN A 201 -4.68 2.33 1.11
N VAL A 202 -3.62 1.54 0.97
CA VAL A 202 -3.45 0.59 -0.15
C VAL A 202 -3.95 -0.81 0.21
N GLY A 203 -4.70 -0.96 1.30
CA GLY A 203 -5.16 -2.27 1.79
C GLY A 203 -6.03 -3.02 0.78
N SER A 204 -6.87 -2.29 0.03
CA SER A 204 -7.69 -2.87 -1.05
C SER A 204 -6.83 -3.31 -2.23
N ASN A 205 -5.97 -2.44 -2.76
CA ASN A 205 -5.05 -2.75 -3.87
C ASN A 205 -4.15 -3.95 -3.51
N ARG A 206 -3.66 -4.00 -2.26
CA ARG A 206 -2.87 -5.12 -1.74
C ARG A 206 -3.66 -6.44 -1.74
N LYS A 207 -4.93 -6.43 -1.36
CA LYS A 207 -5.78 -7.64 -1.42
C LYS A 207 -5.99 -8.10 -2.85
N ILE A 208 -6.24 -7.19 -3.78
CA ILE A 208 -6.43 -7.52 -5.20
C ILE A 208 -5.11 -8.08 -5.77
N TRP A 209 -3.97 -7.43 -5.50
CA TRP A 209 -2.66 -7.91 -5.92
C TRP A 209 -2.36 -9.32 -5.43
N THR A 210 -2.63 -9.60 -4.15
CA THR A 210 -2.50 -10.94 -3.57
C THR A 210 -3.40 -11.94 -4.31
N ALA A 211 -4.65 -11.58 -4.61
CA ALA A 211 -5.57 -12.44 -5.35
C ALA A 211 -5.06 -12.74 -6.78
N LEU A 212 -4.44 -11.76 -7.46
CA LEU A 212 -3.83 -11.96 -8.77
C LEU A 212 -2.68 -12.98 -8.77
N HIS A 213 -2.02 -13.17 -7.63
CA HIS A 213 -0.89 -14.10 -7.48
C HIS A 213 -1.28 -15.43 -6.83
N MET A 214 -2.53 -15.59 -6.41
CA MET A 214 -3.09 -16.85 -5.93
C MET A 214 -3.59 -17.69 -7.12
N THR A 215 -2.69 -18.44 -7.74
CA THR A 215 -2.99 -19.29 -8.91
C THR A 215 -3.71 -20.61 -8.57
N SER A 216 -3.84 -20.93 -7.27
CA SER A 216 -4.44 -22.19 -6.79
C SER A 216 -5.95 -22.10 -6.49
N GLY A 217 -6.67 -21.19 -7.15
CA GLY A 217 -8.11 -20.99 -6.95
C GLY A 217 -9.00 -22.10 -7.53
N ASN A 218 -10.32 -21.97 -7.33
CA ASN A 218 -11.29 -22.97 -7.79
C ASN A 218 -11.32 -23.04 -9.34
N PRO A 219 -10.95 -24.18 -9.96
CA PRO A 219 -10.89 -24.32 -11.41
C PRO A 219 -12.25 -24.13 -12.10
N LYS A 220 -13.37 -24.34 -11.39
CA LYS A 220 -14.72 -24.09 -11.93
C LYS A 220 -15.00 -22.59 -12.14
N LEU A 221 -14.54 -21.74 -11.22
CA LEU A 221 -14.68 -20.29 -11.32
C LEU A 221 -13.84 -19.76 -12.50
N PHE A 222 -12.62 -20.27 -12.63
CA PHE A 222 -11.74 -19.88 -13.72
C PHE A 222 -12.29 -20.24 -15.10
N LYS A 223 -12.92 -21.42 -15.25
CA LYS A 223 -13.60 -21.77 -16.51
C LYS A 223 -14.73 -20.81 -16.88
N GLN A 224 -15.46 -20.28 -15.90
CA GLN A 224 -16.51 -19.29 -16.15
C GLN A 224 -15.95 -17.92 -16.56
N ILE A 225 -14.79 -17.53 -16.02
CA ILE A 225 -14.16 -16.23 -16.32
C ILE A 225 -13.52 -16.22 -17.71
N LEU A 226 -12.96 -17.34 -18.15
CA LEU A 226 -12.14 -17.36 -19.36
C LEU A 226 -12.89 -17.21 -20.67
N CYS A 227 -14.22 -17.35 -20.70
CA CYS A 227 -15.09 -17.17 -21.88
C CYS A 227 -14.37 -17.52 -23.20
N ASN A 228 -14.27 -18.82 -23.50
CA ASN A 228 -13.69 -19.27 -24.77
C ASN A 228 -14.47 -18.61 -25.91
N SER A 229 -13.76 -18.01 -26.87
CA SER A 229 -14.36 -17.39 -28.06
C SER A 229 -15.22 -18.35 -28.90
N ASP A 230 -15.02 -19.65 -28.72
CA ASP A 230 -15.71 -20.70 -29.46
C ASP A 230 -17.00 -21.16 -28.78
N ASP A 231 -17.17 -20.83 -27.49
CA ASP A 231 -18.44 -20.99 -26.80
C ASP A 231 -19.19 -19.68 -26.94
N LEU A 232 -20.01 -19.57 -27.99
CA LEU A 232 -21.19 -18.70 -28.00
C LEU A 232 -22.03 -19.07 -26.78
N CYS A 233 -21.65 -18.55 -25.62
CA CYS A 233 -22.40 -18.71 -24.40
C CYS A 233 -23.68 -17.94 -24.62
N TRP A 234 -24.74 -18.68 -24.88
CA TRP A 234 -26.12 -18.21 -25.00
C TRP A 234 -26.64 -17.54 -23.71
N CYS A 235 -25.79 -17.35 -22.69
CA CYS A 235 -26.08 -16.59 -21.49
C CYS A 235 -25.75 -15.09 -21.61
N CYS A 236 -25.12 -14.61 -22.70
CA CYS A 236 -24.91 -13.17 -22.91
C CYS A 236 -26.13 -12.52 -23.59
N VAL A 237 -27.32 -12.67 -23.01
CA VAL A 237 -28.55 -12.02 -23.52
C VAL A 237 -28.71 -10.59 -22.98
N MET A 238 -27.79 -10.10 -22.14
CA MET A 238 -27.82 -8.69 -21.71
C MET A 238 -26.42 -8.06 -21.67
N CYS A 239 -25.91 -7.65 -22.84
CA CYS A 239 -24.85 -6.65 -22.92
C CYS A 239 -25.41 -5.41 -23.64
N PRO A 240 -25.59 -4.25 -22.97
CA PRO A 240 -26.22 -3.07 -23.59
C PRO A 240 -25.35 -2.31 -24.61
N PHE A 241 -24.16 -2.79 -24.97
CA PHE A 241 -23.25 -2.05 -25.84
C PHE A 241 -23.17 -2.66 -27.24
N HIS A 242 -24.26 -2.54 -28.00
CA HIS A 242 -24.23 -2.62 -29.45
C HIS A 242 -24.75 -1.30 -30.02
N VAL A 243 -23.92 -0.26 -29.98
CA VAL A 243 -24.16 0.93 -30.80
C VAL A 243 -23.77 0.54 -32.22
N ARG A 244 -24.79 0.27 -33.05
CA ARG A 244 -24.62 0.18 -34.50
C ARG A 244 -24.13 1.52 -35.01
N LEU A 245 -22.92 1.55 -35.56
CA LEU A 245 -22.55 2.55 -36.56
C LEU A 245 -23.15 2.05 -37.88
N GLU A 246 -24.37 2.48 -38.19
CA GLU A 246 -24.87 2.41 -39.56
C GLU A 246 -24.29 3.61 -40.32
N SER A 247 -23.45 3.28 -41.30
CA SER A 247 -23.00 4.17 -42.36
C SER A 247 -24.20 4.52 -43.24
N GLU A 248 -24.56 5.81 -43.32
CA GLU A 248 -25.35 6.32 -44.43
C GLU A 248 -24.45 6.99 -45.46
N VAL A 249 -24.83 6.76 -46.71
CA VAL A 249 -24.23 7.13 -47.99
C VAL A 249 -24.25 8.64 -48.22
#